data_AF-A0A7V8WUK8-F1
#
_entry.id   AF-A0A7V8WUK8-F1
#
_cell.length_a   1.000
_cell.length_b   1.000
_cell.length_c   1.000
_cell.angle_alpha   90.00
_cell.angle_beta   90.00
_cell.angle_gamma   90.00
#
_symmetry.space_group_name_H-M   'P 1'
#
loop_
_entity.id
_entity.type
_entity.pdbx_description
1 polymer ?
#
loop_
_entity_poly.entity_id
_entity_poly.type
_entity_poly.pdbx_seq_one_letter_code
_entity_poly.pdbx_strand_id
1 'polypeptide(L)'
;GQVVVIPKVQVNFVWDLEESDYQALMATVQKVGRRLREVFPDKRRVGVTIEGLDIKNHAHVVIFPYDNVAQYHGGADMAAEPDHAALAKLAERLAFNE
;
A
#
# COMPACT_ATOMS: atom_id res chain seq x y z
N GLY A 1 2.14 7.48 -4.87
CA GLY A 1 2.86 6.95 -3.69
C GLY A 1 2.11 5.86 -2.95
N GLN A 2 0.86 5.56 -3.34
CA GLN A 2 0.15 4.39 -2.86
C GLN A 2 0.89 3.11 -3.29
N VAL A 3 0.99 2.17 -2.36
CA VAL A 3 1.59 0.84 -2.56
C VAL A 3 0.58 -0.19 -2.06
N VAL A 4 0.48 -1.30 -2.78
CA VAL A 4 -0.35 -2.45 -2.38
C VAL A 4 0.59 -3.60 -2.01
N VAL A 5 0.48 -4.09 -0.79
CA VAL A 5 1.22 -5.25 -0.31
C VAL A 5 0.29 -6.46 -0.38
N ILE A 6 0.74 -7.49 -1.11
CA ILE A 6 -0.07 -8.67 -1.45
C ILE A 6 0.69 -9.92 -1.00
N PRO A 7 0.07 -10.84 -0.23
CA PRO A 7 0.67 -12.13 0.08
C PRO A 7 0.72 -13.00 -1.18
N LYS A 8 1.75 -13.83 -1.30
CA LYS A 8 1.88 -14.76 -2.44
C LYS A 8 0.84 -15.88 -2.41
N VAL A 9 0.35 -16.22 -1.23
CA VAL A 9 -0.74 -17.18 -1.05
C VAL A 9 -2.05 -16.51 -1.47
N GLN A 10 -2.80 -17.19 -2.33
CA GLN A 10 -4.10 -16.74 -2.81
C GLN A 10 -5.18 -17.06 -1.77
N VAL A 11 -5.62 -16.05 -1.02
CA VAL A 11 -6.81 -16.12 -0.17
C VAL A 11 -7.67 -14.88 -0.37
N ASN A 12 -8.96 -14.95 -0.08
CA ASN A 12 -9.89 -13.85 -0.37
C ASN A 12 -9.60 -12.61 0.49
N PHE A 13 -9.35 -12.80 1.79
CA PHE A 13 -9.13 -11.71 2.72
C PHE A 13 -8.01 -11.97 3.72
N VAL A 14 -7.50 -10.92 4.37
CA VAL A 14 -6.34 -11.02 5.26
C VAL A 14 -6.57 -11.94 6.48
N TRP A 15 -7.83 -12.14 6.88
CA TRP A 15 -8.21 -13.03 7.98
C TRP A 15 -8.22 -14.51 7.59
N ASP A 16 -8.15 -14.81 6.30
CA ASP A 16 -8.09 -16.17 5.78
C ASP A 16 -6.64 -16.70 5.70
N LEU A 17 -5.65 -15.87 6.06
CA LEU A 17 -4.25 -16.27 6.13
C LEU A 17 -3.97 -17.07 7.40
N GLU A 18 -3.07 -18.05 7.27
CA GLU A 18 -2.43 -18.66 8.43
C GLU A 18 -1.71 -17.58 9.27
N GLU A 19 -1.62 -17.78 10.58
CA GLU A 19 -1.10 -16.75 11.50
C GLU A 19 0.31 -16.29 11.07
N SER A 20 1.17 -17.22 10.68
CA SER A 20 2.53 -16.91 10.23
C SER A 20 2.56 -16.04 8.96
N ASP A 21 1.67 -16.29 8.00
CA ASP A 21 1.56 -15.51 6.76
C ASP A 21 0.97 -14.13 7.02
N TYR A 22 -0.04 -14.03 7.90
CA TYR A 22 -0.58 -12.74 8.33
C TYR A 22 0.49 -11.87 8.99
N GLN A 23 1.29 -12.44 9.91
CA GLN A 23 2.39 -11.71 10.55
C GLN A 23 3.47 -11.30 9.54
N ALA A 24 3.83 -12.17 8.58
CA ALA A 24 4.77 -11.84 7.52
C ALA A 24 4.25 -10.71 6.61
N LEU A 25 2.96 -10.71 6.28
CA LEU A 25 2.28 -9.65 5.55
C LEU A 25 2.40 -8.32 6.30
N MET A 26 2.03 -8.30 7.59
CA MET A 26 2.04 -7.07 8.39
C MET A 26 3.45 -6.56 8.69
N ALA A 27 4.44 -7.45 8.84
CA ALA A 27 5.85 -7.07 8.91
C ALA A 27 6.33 -6.41 7.60
N THR A 28 5.88 -6.92 6.45
CA THR A 28 6.16 -6.31 5.14
C THR A 28 5.48 -4.96 4.99
N VAL A 29 4.22 -4.83 5.43
CA VAL A 29 3.48 -3.56 5.48
C VAL A 29 4.25 -2.53 6.33
N GLN A 30 4.76 -2.92 7.49
CA GLN A 30 5.58 -2.05 8.32
C GLN A 30 6.87 -1.62 7.61
N LYS A 31 7.57 -2.54 6.94
CA LYS A 31 8.79 -2.26 6.16
C LYS A 31 8.51 -1.23 5.05
N VAL A 32 7.43 -1.43 4.29
CA VAL A 32 6.99 -0.50 3.23
C VAL A 32 6.57 0.85 3.80
N GLY A 33 5.82 0.88 4.91
CA GLY A 33 5.40 2.12 5.57
C GLY A 33 6.59 2.96 6.07
N ARG A 34 7.65 2.31 6.56
CA ARG A 34 8.92 2.99 6.89
C ARG A 34 9.57 3.60 5.66
N ARG A 35 9.66 2.84 4.56
CA ARG A 35 10.22 3.33 3.29
C ARG A 35 9.44 4.52 2.72
N LEU A 36 8.11 4.48 2.79
CA LEU A 36 7.26 5.60 2.37
C LEU A 36 7.54 6.87 3.16
N ARG A 37 7.77 6.77 4.48
CA ARG A 37 8.15 7.95 5.29
C ARG A 37 9.51 8.53 4.89
N GLU A 38 10.47 7.70 4.51
CA GLU A 38 11.77 8.16 4.03
C GLU A 38 11.67 8.87 2.67
N VAL A 39 10.87 8.31 1.76
CA VAL A 39 10.74 8.82 0.38
C VAL A 39 9.80 10.03 0.29
N PHE A 40 8.88 10.18 1.25
CA PHE A 40 7.91 11.27 1.37
C PHE A 40 8.00 11.96 2.75
N PRO A 41 9.13 12.61 3.08
CA PRO A 41 9.34 13.25 4.38
C PRO A 41 8.44 14.47 4.60
N ASP A 42 7.87 15.03 3.53
CA ASP A 42 6.91 16.14 3.54
C ASP A 42 5.50 15.71 3.98
N LYS A 43 5.22 14.41 3.97
CA LYS A 43 3.90 13.87 4.29
C LYS A 43 3.74 13.66 5.78
N ARG A 44 2.61 14.12 6.34
CA ARG A 44 2.42 14.09 7.80
C ARG A 44 2.36 12.67 8.37
N ARG A 45 1.75 11.73 7.66
CA ARG A 45 1.57 10.34 8.08
C ARG A 45 1.55 9.39 6.88
N VAL A 46 1.69 8.10 7.18
CA VAL A 46 1.45 7.00 6.24
C VAL A 46 0.28 6.18 6.77
N GLY A 47 -0.75 6.06 5.96
CA GLY A 47 -2.01 5.38 6.28
C GLY A 47 -2.00 3.93 5.80
N VAL A 48 -2.86 3.12 6.40
CA VAL A 48 -3.05 1.71 6.05
C VAL A 48 -4.54 1.43 5.96
N THR A 49 -4.98 0.86 4.84
CA THR A 49 -6.37 0.46 4.61
C THR A 49 -6.43 -1.00 4.18
N ILE A 50 -7.37 -1.73 4.79
CA ILE A 50 -7.75 -3.09 4.41
C ILE A 50 -9.26 -3.04 4.20
N GLU A 51 -9.69 -3.21 2.95
CA GLU A 51 -11.08 -2.97 2.52
C GLU A 51 -11.72 -4.27 2.06
N GLY A 52 -11.24 -4.85 0.95
CA GLY A 52 -11.59 -6.20 0.50
C GLY A 52 -12.95 -6.35 -0.21
N LEU A 53 -13.69 -5.27 -0.45
CA LEU A 53 -14.93 -5.31 -1.25
C LEU A 53 -14.68 -4.95 -2.72
N ASP A 54 -13.70 -4.10 -3.02
CA ASP A 54 -13.34 -3.76 -4.41
C ASP A 54 -12.57 -4.91 -5.08
N ILE A 55 -11.69 -5.58 -4.33
CA ILE A 55 -10.95 -6.78 -4.76
C ILE A 55 -11.25 -7.90 -3.77
N LYS A 56 -12.19 -8.77 -4.13
CA LYS A 56 -12.76 -9.79 -3.23
C LYS A 56 -12.01 -11.13 -3.25
N ASN A 57 -11.16 -11.34 -4.23
CA ASN A 57 -10.54 -12.63 -4.53
C ASN A 57 -9.08 -12.72 -4.07
N HIS A 58 -8.46 -11.63 -3.59
CA HIS A 58 -7.08 -11.64 -3.11
C HIS A 58 -6.89 -10.67 -1.95
N ALA A 59 -6.40 -11.18 -0.82
CA ALA A 59 -5.99 -10.38 0.32
C ALA A 59 -4.96 -9.32 -0.08
N HIS A 60 -5.14 -8.09 0.36
CA HIS A 60 -4.22 -7.00 0.06
C HIS A 60 -4.30 -5.93 1.15
N VAL A 61 -3.18 -5.23 1.35
CA VAL A 61 -3.08 -4.10 2.27
C VAL A 61 -2.61 -2.89 1.49
N VAL A 62 -3.42 -1.83 1.50
CA VAL A 62 -3.11 -0.57 0.82
C VAL A 62 -2.40 0.36 1.80
N ILE A 63 -1.29 0.94 1.38
CA ILE A 63 -0.47 1.85 2.18
C ILE A 63 -0.19 3.10 1.38
N PHE A 64 -0.37 4.28 1.96
CA PHE A 64 -0.20 5.54 1.23
C PHE A 64 0.16 6.71 2.15
N PRO A 65 0.99 7.66 1.70
CA PRO A 65 1.30 8.86 2.47
C PRO A 65 0.18 9.90 2.34
N TYR A 66 -0.13 10.65 3.40
CA TYR A 66 -1.23 11.62 3.44
C TYR A 66 -1.00 12.75 4.46
N ASP A 67 -1.71 13.87 4.28
CA ASP A 67 -1.56 15.10 5.08
C ASP A 67 -2.77 15.40 5.98
N ASN A 68 -3.97 14.95 5.60
CA ASN A 68 -5.19 15.23 6.34
C ASN A 68 -6.22 14.11 6.20
N VAL A 69 -7.22 14.12 7.08
CA VAL A 69 -8.26 13.10 7.15
C VAL A 69 -9.08 13.00 5.86
N ALA A 70 -9.32 14.12 5.17
CA ALA A 70 -10.04 14.10 3.90
C ALA A 70 -9.27 13.35 2.81
N GLN A 71 -7.94 13.50 2.74
CA GLN A 71 -7.10 12.68 1.86
C GLN A 71 -7.08 11.21 2.26
N TYR A 72 -7.17 10.91 3.56
CA TYR A 72 -7.21 9.51 4.03
C TYR A 72 -8.48 8.78 3.58
N HIS A 73 -9.63 9.47 3.61
CA HIS A 73 -10.91 8.91 3.16
C HIS A 73 -11.20 9.16 1.67
N GLY A 74 -10.41 10.01 1.01
CA GLY A 74 -10.58 10.35 -0.38
C GLY A 74 -10.06 9.24 -1.29
N GLY A 75 -10.91 8.79 -2.23
CA GLY A 75 -10.50 7.88 -3.29
C GLY A 75 -9.61 8.56 -4.33
N ALA A 76 -8.87 7.77 -5.09
CA ALA A 76 -8.22 8.26 -6.30
C ALA A 76 -9.27 8.60 -7.37
N ASP A 77 -8.96 9.58 -8.23
CA ASP A 77 -9.76 9.81 -9.43
C ASP A 77 -9.54 8.65 -10.40
N MET A 78 -10.55 7.78 -10.51
CA MET A 78 -10.50 6.59 -11.35
C MET A 78 -10.70 6.89 -12.84
N ALA A 79 -11.07 8.13 -13.20
CA ALA A 79 -11.24 8.56 -14.59
C ALA A 79 -9.97 9.20 -15.17
N ALA A 80 -9.03 9.61 -14.33
CA ALA A 80 -7.78 10.23 -14.76
C ALA A 80 -6.75 9.16 -15.17
N GLU A 81 -6.15 9.32 -16.35
CA GLU A 81 -5.04 8.46 -16.78
C GLU A 81 -3.81 8.70 -15.89
N PRO A 82 -3.20 7.65 -15.32
CA PRO A 82 -1.99 7.80 -14.53
C PRO A 82 -0.79 8.26 -15.38
N ASP A 83 0.06 9.12 -14.80
CA ASP A 83 1.36 9.43 -15.39
C ASP A 83 2.33 8.25 -15.18
N HIS A 84 2.36 7.35 -16.16
CA HIS A 84 3.20 6.15 -16.15
C HIS A 84 4.69 6.45 -15.98
N ALA A 85 5.20 7.54 -16.55
CA ALA A 85 6.61 7.91 -16.46
C ALA A 85 6.97 8.42 -15.06
N ALA A 86 6.09 9.21 -14.44
CA ALA A 86 6.25 9.62 -13.05
C ALA A 86 6.14 8.43 -12.09
N LEU A 87 5.23 7.50 -12.35
CA LEU A 87 5.07 6.28 -11.56
C LEU A 87 6.30 5.36 -11.64
N ALA A 88 6.89 5.18 -12.81
CA ALA A 88 8.12 4.39 -12.98
C ALA A 88 9.28 4.96 -12.15
N LYS A 89 9.53 6.28 -12.26
CA LYS A 89 10.56 6.96 -11.46
C LYS A 89 10.29 6.86 -9.96
N LEU A 90 9.02 6.90 -9.56
CA LEU A 90 8.64 6.75 -8.16
C LEU A 90 8.87 5.32 -7.67
N ALA A 91 8.59 4.30 -8.50
CA ALA A 91 8.85 2.91 -8.18
C ALA A 91 10.35 2.67 -7.93
N GLU A 92 11.23 3.22 -8.77
CA GLU A 92 12.68 3.17 -8.57
C GLU A 92 13.10 3.78 -7.22
N ARG A 93 12.52 4.93 -6.85
CA ARG A 93 12.79 5.55 -5.54
C ARG A 93 12.30 4.69 -4.37
N LEU A 94 11.19 3.98 -4.54
CA LEU A 94 10.61 3.14 -3.48
C LEU A 94 11.26 1.76 -3.37
N ALA A 95 11.95 1.30 -4.42
CA ALA A 95 12.61 0.00 -4.45
C ALA A 95 13.53 -0.21 -3.24
N PHE A 96 13.50 -1.43 -2.71
CA PHE A 96 14.47 -1.88 -1.73
C PHE A 96 15.66 -2.44 -2.51
N ASN A 97 16.74 -1.68 -2.56
CA ASN A 97 18.00 -2.17 -3.12
C ASN A 97 18.68 -3.02 -2.04
N GLU A 98 19.02 -4.26 -2.38
CA GLU A 98 19.87 -5.14 -1.58
C GLU A 98 21.35 -4.77 -1.75
#